data_AF-A0A343VR24-F1
#
_entry.id   AF-A0A343VR24-F1
#
_cell.length_a   1.000
_cell.length_b   1.000
_cell.length_c   1.000
_cell.angle_alpha   90.00
_cell.angle_beta   90.00
_cell.angle_gamma   90.00
#
_symmetry.space_group_name_H-M   'P 1'
#
loop_
_entity.id
_entity.type
_entity.pdbx_description
1 polymer ?
#
loop_
_entity_poly.entity_id
_entity_poly.type
_entity_poly.pdbx_seq_one_letter_code
_entity_poly.pdbx_strand_id
1 'polypeptide(L)'
;MTTTPVFFAAEIMPYEALMSGTAPDEPIETLHNEIKAFFGEDNGFVIHDGSSLVGLTYNESATNPELPVVIATLVGGFPAATEQESLDRASTFKSKHFEQVKIFTDPKLIDGHPTGQPESSSETTEPGA
;
A
#
# COMPACT_ATOMS: atom_id res chain seq x y z
N MET A 1 -7.69 -20.19 -13.94
CA MET A 1 -8.64 -19.92 -12.84
C MET A 1 -8.63 -18.42 -12.63
N THR A 2 -9.78 -17.78 -12.50
CA THR A 2 -9.87 -16.34 -12.20
C THR A 2 -9.68 -16.15 -10.70
N THR A 3 -8.73 -15.30 -10.32
CA THR A 3 -8.48 -14.92 -8.94
C THR A 3 -9.02 -13.50 -8.74
N THR A 4 -9.74 -13.27 -7.64
CA THR A 4 -10.17 -11.92 -7.28
C THR A 4 -9.00 -11.21 -6.58
N PRO A 5 -8.50 -10.08 -7.12
CA PRO A 5 -7.36 -9.40 -6.55
C PRO A 5 -7.75 -8.73 -5.22
N VAL A 6 -6.90 -8.93 -4.23
CA VAL A 6 -6.96 -8.26 -2.92
C VAL A 6 -5.66 -7.52 -2.72
N PHE A 7 -5.77 -6.27 -2.33
CA PHE A 7 -4.65 -5.38 -2.14
C PHE A 7 -4.50 -5.11 -0.64
N PHE A 8 -3.27 -5.27 -0.14
CA PHE A 8 -2.89 -5.04 1.24
C PHE A 8 -1.97 -3.83 1.27
N ALA A 9 -2.44 -2.69 1.76
CA ALA A 9 -1.63 -1.47 1.91
C ALA A 9 -1.23 -1.25 3.37
N ALA A 10 0.05 -0.97 3.60
CA ALA A 10 0.58 -0.68 4.92
C ALA A 10 1.45 0.57 4.89
N GLU A 11 1.39 1.35 5.97
CA GLU A 11 2.38 2.39 6.26
C GLU A 11 3.68 1.72 6.70
N ILE A 12 4.77 1.94 5.97
CA ILE A 12 6.03 1.25 6.23
C ILE A 12 7.11 2.13 6.86
N MET A 13 7.10 3.45 6.62
CA MET A 13 8.03 4.40 7.23
C MET A 13 7.68 5.87 6.90
N PRO A 14 8.14 6.85 7.69
CA PRO A 14 8.09 8.26 7.33
C PRO A 14 8.91 8.56 6.08
N TYR A 15 8.45 9.50 5.25
CA TYR A 15 9.16 9.89 4.03
C TYR A 15 10.57 10.44 4.29
N GLU A 16 10.76 11.19 5.37
CA GLU A 16 12.07 11.74 5.74
C GLU A 16 13.13 10.65 5.96
N ALA A 17 12.72 9.49 6.46
CA ALA A 17 13.61 8.34 6.64
C ALA A 17 14.04 7.74 5.29
N LEU A 18 13.15 7.71 4.30
CA LEU A 18 13.48 7.30 2.92
C LEU A 18 14.50 8.27 2.31
N MET A 19 14.26 9.57 2.47
CA MET A 19 15.17 10.63 2.00
C MET A 19 16.54 10.61 2.70
N SER A 20 16.62 10.02 3.89
CA SER A 20 17.86 9.84 4.65
C SER A 20 18.64 8.58 4.24
N GLY A 21 18.14 7.81 3.27
CA GLY A 21 18.83 6.64 2.69
C GLY A 21 18.34 5.28 3.19
N THR A 22 17.24 5.22 3.94
CA THR A 22 16.63 3.94 4.34
C THR A 22 15.78 3.39 3.20
N ALA A 23 16.09 2.17 2.73
CA ALA A 23 15.34 1.52 1.67
C ALA A 23 14.03 0.89 2.19
N PRO A 24 12.92 0.97 1.43
CA PRO A 24 11.65 0.37 1.83
C PRO A 24 11.61 -1.15 1.65
N ASP A 25 12.65 -1.77 1.11
CA ASP A 25 12.64 -3.19 0.74
C ASP A 25 12.45 -4.13 1.95
N GLU A 26 13.14 -3.86 3.07
CA GLU A 26 13.03 -4.68 4.29
C GLU A 26 11.62 -4.69 4.90
N PRO A 27 10.95 -3.53 5.11
CA PRO A 27 9.58 -3.54 5.61
C PRO A 27 8.58 -4.09 4.58
N ILE A 28 8.79 -3.90 3.28
CA ILE A 28 7.97 -4.54 2.23
C ILE A 28 8.07 -6.07 2.32
N GLU A 29 9.29 -6.60 2.43
CA GLU A 29 9.52 -8.04 2.58
C GLU A 29 8.89 -8.57 3.87
N THR A 30 8.96 -7.81 4.96
CA THR A 30 8.31 -8.14 6.22
C THR A 30 6.80 -8.28 6.06
N LEU A 31 6.13 -7.31 5.42
CA LEU A 31 4.69 -7.37 5.14
C LEU A 31 4.36 -8.58 4.26
N HIS A 32 5.15 -8.81 3.21
CA HIS A 32 4.97 -9.95 2.31
C HIS A 32 5.03 -11.28 3.07
N ASN A 33 6.05 -11.47 3.90
CA ASN A 33 6.23 -12.68 4.68
C ASN A 33 5.10 -12.89 5.70
N GLU A 34 4.59 -11.83 6.32
CA GLU A 34 3.45 -11.93 7.23
C GLU A 34 2.17 -12.36 6.52
N ILE A 35 1.83 -11.72 5.40
CA ILE A 35 0.64 -12.07 4.61
C ILE A 35 0.77 -13.52 4.14
N LYS A 36 1.94 -13.90 3.62
CA LYS A 36 2.22 -15.25 3.15
C LYS A 36 2.15 -16.28 4.27
N ALA A 37 2.65 -15.97 5.46
CA ALA A 37 2.56 -16.87 6.60
C ALA A 37 1.13 -17.01 7.12
N PHE A 38 0.35 -15.93 7.11
CA PHE A 38 -1.03 -15.92 7.59
C PHE A 38 -1.97 -16.71 6.66
N PHE A 39 -1.84 -16.51 5.35
CA PHE A 39 -2.67 -17.21 4.36
C PHE A 39 -2.01 -18.46 3.77
N GLY A 40 -0.79 -18.81 4.18
CA GLY A 40 -0.04 -19.94 3.62
C GLY A 40 -0.67 -21.32 3.89
N GLU A 41 -1.51 -21.42 4.91
CA GLU A 41 -2.32 -22.61 5.18
C GLU A 41 -3.63 -22.64 4.37
N ASP A 42 -4.07 -21.48 3.87
CA ASP A 42 -5.19 -21.37 2.94
C ASP A 42 -4.69 -21.79 1.55
N ASN A 43 -4.91 -23.07 1.21
CA ASN A 43 -4.52 -23.72 -0.06
C ASN A 43 -5.00 -23.04 -1.37
N GLY A 44 -5.61 -21.85 -1.27
CA GLY A 44 -5.98 -21.02 -2.39
C GLY A 44 -5.17 -19.74 -2.49
N PHE A 45 -4.69 -19.12 -1.41
CA PHE A 45 -4.19 -17.76 -1.50
C PHE A 45 -2.92 -17.65 -2.35
N VAL A 46 -2.97 -16.80 -3.38
CA VAL A 46 -1.85 -16.54 -4.28
C VAL A 46 -1.41 -15.10 -4.07
N ILE A 47 -0.16 -14.91 -3.67
CA ILE A 47 0.50 -13.60 -3.73
C ILE A 47 1.07 -13.44 -5.13
N HIS A 48 0.76 -12.32 -5.77
CA HIS A 48 1.37 -11.95 -7.04
C HIS A 48 2.72 -11.28 -6.76
N ASP A 49 3.80 -12.04 -6.92
CA ASP A 49 5.15 -11.48 -6.94
C ASP A 49 5.23 -10.43 -8.07
N GLY A 50 5.46 -9.16 -7.72
CA GLY A 50 5.77 -8.13 -8.72
C GLY A 50 5.12 -6.76 -8.55
N SER A 51 4.20 -6.57 -7.61
CA SER A 51 3.58 -5.25 -7.41
C SER A 51 3.70 -4.82 -5.96
N SER A 52 4.88 -4.29 -5.60
CA SER A 52 5.02 -3.41 -4.44
C SER A 52 4.84 -1.98 -4.93
N LEU A 53 3.63 -1.43 -4.83
CA LEU A 53 3.44 -0.01 -5.12
C LEU A 53 3.91 0.77 -3.90
N VAL A 54 5.01 1.51 -4.05
CA VAL A 54 5.53 2.44 -3.05
C VAL A 54 5.06 3.84 -3.41
N GLY A 55 4.05 4.33 -2.70
CA GLY A 55 3.49 5.67 -2.87
C GLY A 55 3.85 6.57 -1.69
N LEU A 56 4.08 7.86 -1.96
CA LEU A 56 4.08 8.88 -0.91
C LEU A 56 2.66 9.40 -0.81
N THR A 57 1.99 9.23 0.32
CA THR A 57 0.63 9.75 0.47
C THR A 57 0.42 10.33 1.86
N TYR A 58 -0.45 11.33 1.93
CA TYR A 58 -1.11 11.76 3.15
C TYR A 58 -2.32 10.83 3.29
N ASN A 59 -2.26 9.88 4.22
CA ASN A 59 -3.38 8.98 4.47
C ASN A 59 -4.11 9.47 5.73
N GLU A 60 -5.41 9.79 5.63
CA GLU A 60 -6.21 10.18 6.80
C GLU A 60 -6.29 9.08 7.87
N SER A 61 -5.92 7.85 7.52
CA SER A 61 -5.76 6.74 8.47
C SER A 61 -4.30 6.33 8.71
N ALA A 62 -3.32 7.11 8.23
CA ALA A 62 -1.97 7.03 8.79
C ALA A 62 -2.06 7.35 10.29
N THR A 63 -1.16 6.76 11.09
CA THR A 63 -1.13 7.05 12.52
C THR A 63 -0.90 8.55 12.78
N ASN A 64 -0.18 9.21 11.88
CA ASN A 64 -0.10 10.66 11.83
C ASN A 64 -0.52 11.16 10.44
N PRO A 65 -1.75 11.68 10.27
CA PRO A 65 -2.21 12.13 8.97
C PRO A 65 -1.36 13.31 8.48
N GLU A 66 -0.83 14.17 9.37
CA GLU A 66 -0.10 15.40 9.02
C GLU A 66 1.30 15.18 8.41
N LEU A 67 1.79 13.93 8.40
CA LEU A 67 3.12 13.61 7.90
C LEU A 67 3.07 12.84 6.57
N PRO A 68 3.93 13.18 5.59
CA PRO A 68 4.12 12.33 4.43
C PRO A 68 4.70 10.97 4.84
N VAL A 69 4.00 9.90 4.48
CA VAL A 69 4.42 8.53 4.78
C VAL A 69 4.57 7.71 3.51
N VAL A 70 5.44 6.72 3.58
CA VAL A 70 5.63 5.72 2.53
C VAL A 70 4.63 4.60 2.76
N ILE A 71 3.74 4.37 1.80
CA ILE A 71 2.80 3.26 1.80
C ILE A 71 3.27 2.21 0.81
N ALA A 72 3.39 0.97 1.27
CA ALA A 72 3.59 -0.18 0.42
C ALA A 72 2.27 -0.91 0.20
N THR A 73 1.97 -1.28 -1.05
CA THR A 73 0.85 -2.16 -1.36
C THR A 73 1.33 -3.46 -1.97
N LEU A 74 0.85 -4.59 -1.44
CA LEU A 74 1.05 -5.92 -2.00
C LEU A 74 -0.26 -6.47 -2.54
N VAL A 75 -0.17 -7.26 -3.61
CA VAL A 75 -1.34 -7.86 -4.29
C VAL A 75 -1.35 -9.36 -4.04
N GLY A 76 -2.45 -9.85 -3.49
CA GLY A 76 -2.77 -11.27 -3.42
C GLY A 76 -4.15 -11.56 -3.96
N GLY A 77 -4.65 -12.78 -3.72
CA GLY A 77 -6.02 -13.10 -4.08
C GLY A 77 -6.40 -14.56 -3.79
N PHE A 78 -7.71 -14.80 -3.75
CA PHE A 78 -8.30 -16.11 -3.46
C PHE A 78 -8.95 -16.69 -4.73
N PRO A 79 -8.54 -17.90 -5.18
CA PRO A 79 -9.12 -18.59 -6.31
C PRO A 79 -10.59 -18.92 -6.03
N ALA A 80 -11.45 -18.67 -7.01
CA ALA A 80 -12.87 -18.99 -6.95
C ALA A 80 -13.64 -18.35 -5.77
N ALA A 81 -13.09 -17.30 -5.14
CA ALA A 81 -13.80 -16.49 -4.16
C ALA A 81 -14.38 -15.23 -4.83
N THR A 82 -15.57 -14.81 -4.38
CA THR A 82 -16.14 -13.51 -4.75
C THR A 82 -15.35 -12.35 -4.13
N GLU A 83 -15.61 -11.12 -4.56
CA GLU A 83 -15.02 -9.91 -3.97
C GLU A 83 -15.28 -9.82 -2.47
N GLN A 84 -16.54 -10.02 -2.06
CA GLN A 84 -16.93 -9.95 -0.66
C GLN A 84 -16.24 -11.03 0.18
N GLU A 85 -16.21 -12.29 -0.29
CA GLU A 85 -15.50 -13.37 0.41
C GLU A 85 -14.00 -13.11 0.52
N SER A 86 -13.41 -12.54 -0.53
CA SER A 86 -11.99 -12.20 -0.54
C SER A 86 -11.70 -11.09 0.48
N LEU A 87 -12.56 -10.07 0.56
CA LEU A 87 -12.48 -9.00 1.56
C LEU A 87 -12.70 -9.54 2.98
N ASP A 88 -13.70 -10.39 3.20
CA ASP A 88 -13.99 -10.95 4.52
C ASP A 88 -12.83 -11.80 5.04
N ARG A 89 -12.25 -12.65 4.20
CA ARG A 89 -11.05 -13.43 4.54
C ARG A 89 -9.87 -12.52 4.82
N ALA A 90 -9.60 -11.59 3.90
CA ALA A 90 -8.47 -10.70 4.02
C ALA A 90 -8.56 -9.82 5.27
N SER A 91 -9.74 -9.31 5.61
CA SER A 91 -10.00 -8.45 6.78
C SER A 91 -9.70 -9.11 8.13
N THR A 92 -9.48 -10.43 8.18
CA THR A 92 -9.02 -11.13 9.38
C THR A 92 -7.52 -11.00 9.61
N PHE A 93 -6.75 -10.63 8.58
CA PHE A 93 -5.32 -10.42 8.67
C PHE A 93 -5.01 -9.25 9.60
N LYS A 94 -4.05 -9.46 10.50
CA LYS A 94 -3.47 -8.43 11.35
C LYS A 94 -1.96 -8.56 11.31
N SER A 95 -1.30 -7.52 10.80
CA SER A 95 0.15 -7.44 10.83
C SER A 95 0.64 -7.20 12.26
N LYS A 96 1.80 -7.77 12.60
CA LYS A 96 2.47 -7.52 13.88
C LYS A 96 3.42 -6.33 13.80
N HIS A 97 3.89 -6.01 12.60
CA HIS A 97 4.88 -4.97 12.33
C HIS A 97 4.26 -3.66 11.87
N PHE A 98 3.08 -3.72 11.24
CA PHE A 98 2.39 -2.56 10.70
C PHE A 98 1.00 -2.49 11.36
N GLU A 99 0.83 -1.58 12.32
CA GLU A 99 -0.38 -1.49 13.16
C GLU A 99 -1.67 -1.38 12.33
N GLN A 100 -1.59 -0.75 11.16
CA GLN A 100 -2.72 -0.57 10.26
C GLN A 100 -2.38 -1.07 8.86
N VAL A 101 -2.87 -2.26 8.53
CA VAL A 101 -2.93 -2.75 7.16
C VAL A 101 -4.34 -2.57 6.63
N LYS A 102 -4.47 -1.84 5.53
CA LYS A 102 -5.71 -1.62 4.81
C LYS A 102 -5.88 -2.65 3.73
N ILE A 103 -7.14 -3.02 3.49
CA ILE A 103 -7.50 -4.10 2.59
C ILE A 103 -8.65 -3.65 1.70
N PHE A 104 -8.51 -3.87 0.40
CA PHE A 104 -9.49 -3.47 -0.60
C PHE A 104 -9.32 -4.32 -1.87
N THR A 105 -10.33 -4.30 -2.73
CA THR A 105 -10.32 -4.98 -4.05
C THR A 105 -10.20 -3.99 -5.21
N ASP A 106 -10.38 -2.69 -4.96
CA ASP A 106 -10.18 -1.63 -5.96
C ASP A 106 -8.85 -0.90 -5.71
N PRO A 107 -7.87 -0.99 -6.63
CA PRO A 107 -6.59 -0.30 -6.47
C PRO A 107 -6.72 1.23 -6.47
N LYS A 108 -7.82 1.82 -6.94
CA LYS A 108 -8.04 3.27 -6.87
C LYS A 108 -8.27 3.76 -5.45
N LEU A 109 -8.65 2.87 -4.53
CA LEU A 109 -8.76 3.16 -3.10
C LEU A 109 -7.40 3.15 -2.40
N ILE A 110 -6.34 2.69 -3.07
CA ILE A 110 -4.96 3.03 -2.74
C ILE A 110 -4.78 4.47 -3.17
N ASP A 111 -5.23 5.41 -2.35
CA ASP A 111 -5.12 6.82 -2.67
C ASP A 111 -3.64 7.21 -2.76
N GLY A 112 -3.10 7.20 -3.98
CA GLY A 112 -1.82 7.76 -4.32
C GLY A 112 -2.00 9.25 -4.50
N HIS A 113 -1.95 10.01 -3.41
CA HIS A 113 -1.73 11.44 -3.56
C HIS A 113 -0.37 11.66 -4.25
N PRO A 114 -0.27 12.62 -5.17
CA PRO A 114 0.98 12.89 -5.86
C PRO A 114 2.07 13.11 -4.83
N THR A 115 3.20 12.42 -5.02
CA THR A 115 4.46 12.77 -4.37
C THR A 115 4.58 14.28 -4.46
N GLY A 116 4.44 14.98 -3.34
CA GLY A 116 4.39 16.44 -3.28
C GLY A 116 5.72 17.09 -3.64
N GLN A 117 6.35 16.71 -4.74
CA GLN A 117 7.00 17.70 -5.56
C GLN A 117 5.86 18.58 -6.06
N PRO A 118 5.78 19.86 -5.65
CA PRO A 118 4.88 20.76 -6.34
C PRO A 118 5.19 20.61 -7.83
N GLU A 119 4.17 20.33 -8.65
CA GLU A 119 4.28 20.67 -10.06
C GLU A 119 4.76 22.11 -10.05
N SER A 120 5.99 22.32 -10.51
CA SER A 120 6.63 23.62 -10.55
C SER A 120 5.67 24.50 -11.32
N SER A 121 4.85 25.24 -10.58
CA SER A 121 3.93 26.21 -11.12
C SER A 121 4.88 27.21 -11.75
N SER A 122 5.02 27.11 -13.07
CA SER A 122 5.67 28.15 -13.84
C SER A 122 4.72 29.33 -13.78
N GLU A 123 4.79 30.05 -12.65
CA GLU A 123 4.33 31.41 -12.54
C GLU A 123 5.14 32.19 -13.58
N THR A 124 4.59 32.31 -14.78
CA THR A 124 5.05 33.32 -15.72
C THR A 124 4.34 34.60 -15.28
N THR A 125 4.98 35.30 -14.35
CA THR A 125 4.63 36.67 -14.00
C THR A 125 4.68 37.52 -15.28
N GLU A 126 3.55 38.17 -15.59
CA GLU A 126 3.50 39.31 -16.51
C GLU A 126 4.57 40.34 -16.13
N PRO A 127 5.16 41.02 -17.12
CA PRO A 127 5.28 42.47 -16.95
C PRO A 127 4.54 43.19 -18.07
N GLY A 128 3.62 44.05 -17.66
CA GLY A 128 2.91 44.95 -18.55
C GLY A 128 3.84 45.87 -19.36
N ALA A 129 3.29 46.31 -20.48
CA ALA A 129 3.59 47.57 -21.14
C ALA A 129 2.35 47.98 -21.96
#